data_AF-A0A4Q3HH88-F1
#
_entry.id   AF-A0A4Q3HH88-F1
#
_cell.length_a   1.000
_cell.length_b   1.000
_cell.length_c   1.000
_cell.angle_alpha   90.00
_cell.angle_beta   90.00
_cell.angle_gamma   90.00
#
_symmetry.space_group_name_H-M   'P 1'
#
loop_
_entity.id
_entity.type
_entity.pdbx_description
1 polymer ?
#
loop_
_entity_poly.entity_id
_entity_poly.type
_entity_poly.pdbx_seq_one_letter_code
_entity_poly.pdbx_strand_id
1 'polypeptide(L)' 'KSWAIMAAQRNCKLAGLWVRLRERDGKPQYMKHMPRTLRHLSTALAHEALAPLRDWCHRAGIELPES' A
#
# COMPACT_ATOMS: atom_id res chain seq x y z
N LYS A 1 2.49 -5.52 16.74
CA LYS A 1 1.60 -6.41 15.93
C LYS A 1 0.32 -5.70 15.47
N SER A 2 -0.63 -5.34 16.35
CA SER A 2 -1.94 -4.77 15.92
C SER A 2 -1.85 -3.48 15.09
N TRP A 3 -0.92 -2.57 15.43
CA TRP A 3 -0.70 -1.35 14.65
C TRP A 3 -0.27 -1.65 13.20
N ALA A 4 0.69 -2.57 13.01
CA ALA A 4 1.23 -2.89 11.69
C ALA A 4 0.15 -3.50 10.78
N ILE A 5 -0.67 -4.41 11.32
CA ILE A 5 -1.78 -5.03 10.58
C ILE A 5 -2.79 -3.98 10.13
N MET A 6 -3.21 -3.10 11.04
CA MET A 6 -4.16 -2.01 10.71
C MET A 6 -3.57 -1.02 9.71
N ALA A 7 -2.28 -0.69 9.84
CA ALA A 7 -1.58 0.18 8.90
C ALA A 7 -1.53 -0.44 7.50
N ALA A 8 -1.17 -1.73 7.38
CA ALA A 8 -1.15 -2.43 6.11
C ALA A 8 -2.53 -2.48 5.46
N GLN A 9 -3.56 -2.89 6.22
CA GLN A 9 -4.95 -2.96 5.73
C GLN A 9 -5.43 -1.62 5.17
N ARG A 10 -5.22 -0.53 5.93
CA ARG A 10 -5.65 0.82 5.52
C ARG A 10 -4.92 1.29 4.27
N ASN A 11 -3.61 1.10 4.20
CA ASN A 11 -2.83 1.56 3.04
C ASN A 11 -3.15 0.75 1.78
N CYS A 12 -3.39 -0.56 1.87
CA CYS A 12 -3.87 -1.37 0.74
C CYS A 12 -5.22 -0.86 0.22
N LYS A 13 -6.16 -0.52 1.12
CA LYS A 13 -7.45 0.06 0.74
C LYS A 13 -7.28 1.42 0.03
N LEU A 14 -6.39 2.28 0.53
CA LEU A 14 -6.14 3.59 -0.08
C LEU A 14 -5.47 3.48 -1.45
N ALA A 15 -4.52 2.55 -1.63
CA ALA A 15 -3.88 2.33 -2.92
C ALA A 15 -4.92 2.00 -4.01
N GLY A 16 -5.82 1.05 -3.73
CA GLY A 16 -6.93 0.74 -4.64
C GLY A 16 -7.91 1.90 -4.84
N LEU A 17 -8.14 2.73 -3.81
CA LEU A 17 -8.99 3.92 -3.93
C LEU A 17 -8.40 4.96 -4.89
N TRP A 18 -7.09 5.23 -4.83
CA TRP A 18 -6.44 6.21 -5.71
C TRP A 18 -6.54 5.79 -7.17
N VAL A 19 -6.28 4.52 -7.47
CA VAL A 19 -6.45 3.97 -8.83
C VAL A 19 -7.91 4.08 -9.26
N ARG A 20 -8.87 3.70 -8.42
CA ARG A 20 -10.30 3.80 -8.74
C ARG A 20 -10.73 5.24 -9.03
N LEU A 21 -10.26 6.20 -8.24
CA LEU A 21 -10.55 7.62 -8.45
C LEU A 21 -10.02 8.11 -9.79
N ARG A 22 -8.83 7.65 -10.22
CA ARG A 22 -8.28 7.96 -11.54
C ARG A 22 -9.10 7.32 -12.66
N GLU A 23 -9.25 5.99 -12.64
CA GLU A 23 -9.76 5.22 -13.78
C GLU A 23 -11.29 5.33 -13.91
N ARG A 24 -12.02 5.24 -12.79
CA ARG A 24 -13.50 5.19 -12.80
C ARG A 24 -14.12 6.56 -12.61
N ASP A 25 -13.59 7.37 -11.69
CA ASP A 25 -14.23 8.60 -11.25
C ASP A 25 -13.68 9.86 -11.94
N GLY A 26 -12.68 9.72 -12.82
CA GLY A 26 -12.09 10.83 -13.59
C GLY A 26 -11.33 11.86 -12.74
N LYS A 27 -10.77 11.44 -11.59
CA LYS A 27 -10.07 12.31 -10.63
C LYS A 27 -8.57 11.95 -10.51
N PRO A 28 -7.76 12.13 -11.57
CA PRO A 28 -6.35 11.73 -11.59
C PRO A 28 -5.48 12.48 -10.55
N GLN A 29 -5.89 13.67 -10.11
CA GLN A 29 -5.16 14.49 -9.15
C GLN A 29 -4.91 13.81 -7.80
N TYR A 30 -5.69 12.77 -7.45
CA TYR A 30 -5.50 12.03 -6.20
C TYR A 30 -4.32 11.05 -6.27
N MET A 31 -3.82 10.71 -7.46
CA MET A 31 -2.64 9.86 -7.62
C MET A 31 -1.39 10.46 -6.98
N LYS A 32 -1.34 11.78 -6.75
CA LYS A 32 -0.28 12.44 -5.98
C LYS A 32 -0.12 11.89 -4.56
N HIS A 33 -1.13 11.22 -4.02
CA HIS A 33 -1.08 10.59 -2.70
C HIS A 33 -0.51 9.16 -2.71
N MET A 34 -0.42 8.52 -3.88
CA MET A 34 0.06 7.15 -4.02
C MET A 34 1.47 6.95 -3.44
N PRO A 35 2.49 7.79 -3.75
CA PRO A 35 3.86 7.56 -3.26
C PRO A 35 3.92 7.49 -1.74
N ARG A 36 3.19 8.39 -1.05
CA ARG A 36 3.11 8.39 0.42
C ARG A 36 2.37 7.18 0.97
N THR A 37 1.28 6.75 0.32
CA THR A 37 0.55 5.53 0.70
C THR A 37 1.45 4.29 0.59
N LEU A 38 2.22 4.16 -0.50
CA LEU A 38 3.14 3.04 -0.68
C LEU A 38 4.30 3.07 0.33
N ARG A 39 4.83 4.24 0.68
CA ARG A 39 5.82 4.36 1.75
C ARG A 39 5.28 3.88 3.11
N HIS A 40 4.07 4.29 3.47
CA HIS A 40 3.45 3.80 4.71
C HIS A 40 3.16 2.29 4.70
N LEU A 41 2.80 1.74 3.54
CA LEU A 41 2.64 0.30 3.38
C LEU A 41 3.97 -0.43 3.57
N SER A 42 5.04 0.05 2.94
CA SER A 42 6.41 -0.46 3.12
C SER A 42 6.80 -0.50 4.60
N THR A 43 6.54 0.59 5.35
CA THR A 43 6.88 0.68 6.77
C THR A 43 6.08 -0.33 7.60
N ALA A 44 4.80 -0.55 7.27
CA ALA A 44 3.99 -1.55 7.95
C ALA A 44 4.52 -2.97 7.68
N LEU A 45 4.86 -3.27 6.42
CA LEU A 45 5.35 -4.58 6.00
C LEU A 45 6.73 -4.95 6.57
N ALA A 46 7.49 -4.00 7.12
CA ALA A 46 8.73 -4.30 7.84
C ALA A 46 8.50 -5.16 9.11
N HIS A 47 7.28 -5.16 9.67
CA HIS A 47 6.98 -5.95 10.85
C HIS A 47 6.90 -7.46 10.51
N GLU A 48 7.54 -8.30 11.33
CA GLU A 48 7.58 -9.78 11.18
C GLU A 48 6.22 -10.46 10.93
N ALA A 49 5.15 -10.02 11.60
CA ALA A 49 3.81 -10.58 11.47
C ALA A 49 3.20 -10.42 10.06
N LEU A 50 3.77 -9.53 9.24
CA LEU A 50 3.37 -9.28 7.87
C LEU A 50 4.35 -9.88 6.85
N ALA A 51 5.32 -10.70 7.28
CA ALA A 51 6.24 -11.39 6.38
C ALA A 51 5.52 -12.16 5.26
N PRO A 52 4.45 -12.95 5.53
CA PRO A 52 3.73 -13.65 4.46
C PRO A 52 3.14 -12.70 3.39
N LEU A 53 2.68 -11.52 3.81
CA LEU A 53 2.13 -10.51 2.91
C LEU A 53 3.24 -9.81 2.11
N ARG A 54 4.36 -9.48 2.76
CA ARG A 54 5.54 -8.91 2.09
C ARG A 54 6.07 -9.86 1.01
N ASP A 55 6.21 -11.15 1.33
CA ASP A 55 6.67 -12.15 0.37
C ASP A 55 5.68 -12.34 -0.78
N TRP A 56 4.38 -12.26 -0.50
CA TRP A 56 3.36 -12.25 -1.55
C TRP A 56 3.50 -11.03 -2.48
N CYS A 57 3.70 -9.83 -1.94
CA CYS A 57 3.94 -8.61 -2.74
C CYS A 57 5.13 -8.79 -3.69
N HIS A 58 6.25 -9.34 -3.20
CA HIS A 58 7.42 -9.62 -4.02
C HIS A 58 7.10 -10.61 -5.16
N ARG A 59 6.42 -11.72 -4.85
CA ARG A 59 6.00 -12.70 -5.88
C ARG A 59 5.00 -12.13 -6.89
N ALA A 60 4.19 -11.17 -6.47
CA ALA A 60 3.21 -10.50 -7.33
C ALA A 60 3.83 -9.36 -8.17
N GLY A 61 5.13 -9.08 -8.03
CA GLY A 61 5.79 -7.96 -8.71
C GLY A 61 5.39 -6.58 -8.18
N ILE A 62 4.87 -6.50 -6.96
CA ILE A 62 4.51 -5.25 -6.31
C ILE A 62 5.75 -4.69 -5.62
N GLU A 63 6.45 -3.79 -6.31
CA GLU A 63 7.59 -3.07 -5.77
C GLU A 63 7.09 -1.94 -4.87
N LEU A 64 7.53 -1.98 -3.61
CA LEU A 64 7.27 -0.92 -2.65
C LEU A 64 8.55 -0.13 -2.44
N PRO A 65 8.48 1.21 -2.41
CA PRO A 65 9.64 2.03 -2.10
C PRO A 65 10.19 1.62 -0.74
N GLU A 66 11.52 1.57 -0.62
CA GLU A 66 12.18 1.38 0.67
C GLU A 66 11.69 2.46 1.65
N SER A 67 11.44 2.05 2.90
CA SER A 67 10.92 2.94 3.95
C SER A 67 11.98 3.88 4.47
#